data_AF-B7IF72-F1
#
_entry.id   AF-B7IF72-F1
#
_cell.length_a   1.000
_cell.length_b   1.000
_cell.length_c   1.000
_cell.angle_alpha   90.00
_cell.angle_beta   90.00
_cell.angle_gamma   90.00
#
_symmetry.space_group_name_H-M   'P 1'
#
loop_
_entity.id
_entity.type
_entity.pdbx_description
1 polymer ?
#
loop_
_entity_poly.entity_id
_entity_poly.type
_entity_poly.pdbx_seq_one_letter_code
_entity_poly.pdbx_strand_id
1 'polypeptide(L)'
;MHKYANSFPYYRRWSLLCFYFDKNENISSLKYILASPNIVQDVEFTEDYIILSRSYGINNDSKLEFYPNVLNNKPQKKINNISVWFLDVPEKTINILPMSEGISKIDNSLYILFESGALKYKNFCKSPTEYIWKLNIEILSKKEH
;
A
#
# COMPACT_ATOMS: atom_id res chain seq x y z
N MET A 1 6.10 -24.95 23.25
CA MET A 1 5.38 -24.04 24.17
C MET A 1 5.12 -22.74 23.43
N HIS A 2 4.03 -22.67 22.65
CA HIS A 2 3.67 -21.50 21.85
C HIS A 2 2.96 -20.47 22.73
N LYS A 3 3.63 -19.35 23.02
CA LYS A 3 3.02 -18.14 23.58
C LYS A 3 3.01 -17.08 22.49
N TYR A 4 1.98 -17.08 21.63
CA TYR A 4 1.59 -15.86 20.95
C TYR A 4 0.64 -15.13 21.90
N ALA A 5 1.21 -14.14 22.56
CA ALA A 5 0.61 -13.36 23.62
C ALA A 5 -0.66 -12.65 23.14
N ASN A 6 -1.74 -12.91 23.87
CA ASN A 6 -2.85 -12.00 24.03
C ASN A 6 -2.35 -10.70 24.67
N SER A 7 -2.10 -9.65 23.88
CA SER A 7 -2.16 -8.25 24.33
C SER A 7 -1.80 -7.28 23.19
N PHE A 8 -2.77 -6.94 22.33
CA PHE A 8 -2.67 -5.71 21.53
C PHE A 8 -4.06 -5.07 21.45
N PRO A 9 -4.34 -3.98 22.20
CA PRO A 9 -5.52 -3.17 21.95
C PRO A 9 -5.28 -2.38 20.66
N TYR A 10 -6.35 -2.13 19.90
CA TYR A 10 -6.39 -1.51 18.56
C TYR A 10 -6.28 -2.48 17.37
N TYR A 11 -7.46 -2.96 16.96
CA TYR A 11 -7.83 -3.52 15.65
C TYR A 11 -6.77 -3.47 14.53
N ARG A 12 -5.89 -4.48 14.43
CA ARG A 12 -5.25 -4.82 13.15
C ARG A 12 -6.24 -5.63 12.30
N ARG A 13 -7.24 -4.95 11.74
CA ARG A 13 -8.03 -5.51 10.65
C ARG A 13 -7.14 -5.54 9.41
N TRP A 14 -6.69 -6.73 9.05
CA TRP A 14 -6.07 -6.98 7.75
C TRP A 14 -7.18 -6.95 6.71
N SER A 15 -6.98 -6.17 5.66
CA SER A 15 -7.80 -6.23 4.46
C SER A 15 -7.09 -7.17 3.48
N LEU A 16 -7.85 -8.03 2.81
CA LEU A 16 -7.34 -8.83 1.71
C LEU A 16 -7.16 -7.91 0.51
N LEU A 17 -5.91 -7.67 0.12
CA LEU A 17 -5.53 -6.92 -1.08
C LEU A 17 -5.02 -7.93 -2.11
N CYS A 18 -5.92 -8.51 -2.90
CA CYS A 18 -5.56 -9.24 -4.13
C CYS A 18 -5.60 -8.21 -5.28
N PHE A 19 -4.86 -8.33 -6.40
CA PHE A 19 -4.93 -9.44 -7.37
C PHE A 19 -3.64 -9.58 -8.20
N TYR A 20 -3.27 -10.82 -8.56
CA TYR A 20 -2.74 -11.10 -9.91
C TYR A 20 -3.84 -11.89 -10.61
N PHE A 21 -4.47 -11.24 -11.58
CA PHE A 21 -5.30 -11.89 -12.56
C PHE A 21 -4.42 -12.28 -13.76
N ASP A 22 -4.68 -13.43 -14.38
CA ASP A 22 -4.20 -13.61 -15.75
C ASP A 22 -4.75 -12.51 -16.66
N LYS A 23 -4.25 -12.41 -17.90
CA LYS A 23 -4.71 -11.41 -18.87
C LYS A 23 -6.23 -11.41 -19.15
N ASN A 24 -6.97 -12.40 -18.62
CA ASN A 24 -8.41 -12.55 -18.79
C ASN A 24 -9.19 -12.36 -17.47
N GLU A 25 -8.56 -11.90 -16.39
CA GLU A 25 -9.24 -11.68 -15.10
C GLU A 25 -9.87 -12.93 -14.49
N ASN A 26 -9.31 -14.11 -14.81
CA ASN A 26 -9.84 -15.35 -14.29
C ASN A 26 -9.42 -15.59 -12.83
N ILE A 27 -10.38 -15.59 -11.91
CA ILE A 27 -10.13 -15.84 -10.48
C ILE A 27 -9.51 -17.21 -10.18
N SER A 28 -9.72 -18.21 -11.05
CA SER A 28 -9.07 -19.52 -10.89
C SER A 28 -7.56 -19.49 -11.15
N SER A 29 -7.05 -18.41 -11.74
CA SER A 29 -5.61 -18.21 -12.01
C SER A 29 -4.85 -17.54 -10.86
N LEU A 30 -5.52 -17.27 -9.73
CA LEU A 30 -4.93 -16.58 -8.59
C LEU A 30 -3.68 -17.31 -8.08
N LYS A 31 -2.52 -16.66 -8.22
CA LYS A 31 -1.21 -17.24 -7.86
C LYS A 31 -0.85 -17.01 -6.40
N TYR A 32 -1.22 -15.84 -5.87
CA TYR A 32 -0.85 -15.44 -4.52
C TYR A 32 -1.84 -14.42 -3.95
N ILE A 33 -1.80 -14.29 -2.63
CA ILE A 33 -2.56 -13.33 -1.84
C ILE A 33 -1.59 -12.46 -1.07
N LEU A 34 -1.82 -11.16 -1.08
CA LEU A 34 -1.12 -10.22 -0.22
C LEU A 34 -2.09 -9.65 0.82
N ALA A 35 -1.84 -9.94 2.09
CA ALA A 35 -2.61 -9.39 3.19
C ALA A 35 -2.03 -8.02 3.57
N SER A 36 -2.82 -6.96 3.38
CA SER A 36 -2.42 -5.58 3.64
C SER A 36 -3.11 -5.04 4.91
N PRO A 37 -2.59 -3.95 5.50
CA PRO A 37 -3.37 -3.19 6.46
C PRO A 37 -4.68 -2.66 5.85
N ASN A 38 -5.60 -2.24 6.71
CA ASN A 38 -6.83 -1.50 6.36
C ASN A 38 -6.53 -0.19 5.59
N ILE A 39 -7.54 0.38 4.92
CA ILE A 39 -7.60 1.69 4.26
C ILE A 39 -6.58 1.91 3.15
N VAL A 40 -6.12 0.82 2.54
CA VAL A 40 -5.35 0.87 1.29
C VAL A 40 -6.28 1.28 0.17
N GLN A 41 -5.91 2.33 -0.55
CA GLN A 41 -6.60 2.77 -1.76
C GLN A 41 -5.96 2.17 -3.01
N ASP A 42 -4.63 2.08 -3.01
CA ASP A 42 -3.88 1.54 -4.15
C ASP A 42 -2.50 0.99 -3.73
N VAL A 43 -1.90 0.19 -4.60
CA VAL A 43 -0.63 -0.51 -4.38
C VAL A 43 0.25 -0.45 -5.63
N GLU A 44 1.54 -0.25 -5.42
CA GLU A 44 2.54 -0.31 -6.48
C GLU A 44 3.69 -1.26 -6.09
N PHE A 45 4.23 -1.96 -7.07
CA PHE A 45 5.31 -2.93 -6.90
C PHE A 45 6.60 -2.41 -7.52
N THR A 46 7.68 -2.56 -6.77
CA THR A 46 9.05 -2.33 -7.22
C THR A 46 9.88 -3.56 -6.92
N GLU A 47 11.14 -3.57 -7.36
CA GLU A 47 12.05 -4.68 -7.05
C GLU A 47 12.23 -4.84 -5.54
N ASP A 48 12.51 -3.74 -4.84
CA ASP A 48 12.82 -3.72 -3.41
C ASP A 48 11.60 -3.59 -2.50
N TYR A 49 10.55 -2.92 -2.98
CA TYR A 49 9.41 -2.50 -2.16
C TYR A 49 8.06 -2.82 -2.78
N ILE A 50 7.10 -3.14 -1.90
CA ILE A 50 5.67 -3.02 -2.13
C ILE A 50 5.22 -1.73 -1.45
N ILE A 51 4.67 -0.80 -2.22
CA ILE A 51 4.29 0.53 -1.75
C ILE A 51 2.77 0.58 -1.65
N LEU A 52 2.25 0.96 -0.48
CA LEU A 52 0.82 1.14 -0.26
C LEU A 52 0.47 2.62 -0.16
N SER A 53 -0.55 3.04 -0.89
CA SER A 53 -1.27 4.31 -0.68
C SER A 53 -2.38 4.08 0.34
N ARG A 54 -2.27 4.67 1.52
CA ARG A 54 -3.27 4.56 2.59
C ARG A 54 -3.91 5.91 2.89
N SER A 55 -5.22 5.98 2.81
CA SER A 55 -5.94 7.25 2.89
C SER A 55 -7.23 7.13 3.69
N TYR A 56 -7.55 8.17 4.46
CA TYR A 56 -8.73 8.21 5.32
C TYR A 56 -9.44 9.57 5.27
N GLY A 57 -10.06 9.87 4.13
CA GLY A 57 -10.97 11.00 3.98
C GLY A 57 -10.33 12.39 4.03
N ILE A 58 -11.19 13.42 3.98
CA ILE A 58 -10.83 14.82 3.69
C ILE A 58 -9.93 15.51 4.74
N ASN A 59 -9.96 15.06 5.99
CA ASN A 59 -9.32 15.74 7.13
C ASN A 59 -8.08 15.04 7.67
N ASN A 60 -7.70 13.88 7.09
CA ASN A 60 -6.57 13.11 7.55
C ASN A 60 -5.53 13.02 6.44
N ASP A 61 -4.27 13.24 6.80
CA ASP A 61 -3.15 13.05 5.87
C ASP A 61 -3.10 11.58 5.44
N SER A 62 -2.90 11.37 4.14
CA SER A 62 -2.68 10.02 3.63
C SER A 62 -1.24 9.61 3.88
N LYS A 63 -0.93 8.34 3.68
CA LYS A 63 0.40 7.76 3.89
C LYS A 63 0.83 6.95 2.69
N LEU A 64 2.09 7.09 2.33
CA LEU A 64 2.81 6.09 1.56
C LEU A 64 3.58 5.20 2.53
N GLU A 65 3.29 3.90 2.51
CA GLU A 65 3.97 2.92 3.33
C GLU A 65 4.79 1.98 2.44
N PHE A 66 6.10 1.90 2.71
CA PHE A 66 7.07 1.12 1.93
C PHE A 66 7.39 -0.15 2.69
N TYR A 67 6.89 -1.28 2.19
CA TYR A 67 7.15 -2.60 2.73
C TYR A 67 8.21 -3.29 1.89
N PRO A 68 9.15 -4.05 2.49
CA PRO A 68 10.05 -4.89 1.70
C PRO A 68 9.27 -5.79 0.76
N ASN A 69 9.81 -6.05 -0.43
CA ASN A 69 9.20 -6.96 -1.37
C ASN A 69 9.27 -8.40 -0.85
N VAL A 70 8.22 -8.82 -0.17
CA VAL A 70 8.12 -10.13 0.47
C VAL A 70 7.89 -11.29 -0.52
N LEU A 71 7.56 -11.01 -1.78
CA LEU A 71 7.23 -12.06 -2.76
C LEU A 71 8.44 -12.94 -3.13
N ASN A 72 9.65 -12.45 -2.89
CA ASN A 72 10.88 -13.22 -3.05
C ASN A 72 11.16 -14.15 -1.85
N ASN A 73 10.40 -14.02 -0.76
CA ASN A 73 10.53 -14.83 0.45
C ASN A 73 9.50 -15.96 0.51
N LYS A 74 9.72 -16.92 1.41
CA LYS A 74 8.76 -18.00 1.68
C LYS A 74 7.43 -17.41 2.19
N PRO A 75 6.27 -17.82 1.64
CA PRO A 75 4.97 -17.36 2.13
C PRO A 75 4.75 -17.81 3.58
N GLN A 76 4.15 -16.92 4.39
CA GLN A 76 3.83 -17.20 5.78
C GLN A 76 2.68 -18.22 5.92
N LYS A 77 1.75 -18.27 4.96
CA LYS A 77 0.58 -19.14 5.02
C LYS A 77 0.18 -19.64 3.62
N LYS A 78 -0.63 -20.71 3.59
CA LYS A 78 -1.39 -21.13 2.41
C LYS A 78 -2.88 -21.22 2.75
N ILE A 79 -3.74 -20.82 1.81
CA ILE A 79 -5.20 -20.96 1.90
C ILE A 79 -5.66 -21.62 0.60
N ASN A 80 -6.28 -22.80 0.67
CA ASN A 80 -6.70 -23.57 -0.50
C ASN A 80 -5.58 -23.70 -1.57
N ASN A 81 -4.36 -24.02 -1.12
CA ASN A 81 -3.13 -24.09 -1.93
C ASN A 81 -2.59 -22.77 -2.50
N ILE A 82 -3.25 -21.64 -2.23
CA ILE A 82 -2.78 -20.31 -2.64
C ILE A 82 -1.85 -19.75 -1.57
N SER A 83 -0.67 -19.32 -1.99
CA SER A 83 0.35 -18.76 -1.09
C SER A 83 -0.06 -17.36 -0.62
N VAL A 84 0.15 -17.10 0.67
CA VAL A 84 -0.25 -15.85 1.33
C VAL A 84 0.95 -15.21 2.00
N TRP A 85 1.18 -13.94 1.67
CA TRP A 85 2.15 -13.08 2.30
C TRP A 85 1.45 -11.99 3.12
N PHE A 86 2.06 -11.58 4.23
CA PHE A 86 1.54 -10.51 5.09
C PHE A 86 2.49 -9.31 5.05
N LEU A 87 1.92 -8.11 4.91
CA LEU A 87 2.63 -6.84 4.98
C LEU A 87 2.65 -6.33 6.43
N ASP A 88 3.57 -6.86 7.25
CA ASP A 88 3.56 -6.68 8.70
C ASP A 88 3.91 -5.26 9.19
N VAL A 89 5.10 -4.78 8.82
CA VAL A 89 5.65 -3.48 9.26
C VAL A 89 6.33 -2.82 8.07
N PRO A 90 5.98 -1.56 7.73
CA PRO A 90 6.70 -0.84 6.69
C PRO A 90 8.09 -0.43 7.19
N GLU A 91 9.09 -0.49 6.31
CA GLU A 91 10.41 0.07 6.59
C GLU A 91 10.37 1.60 6.64
N LYS A 92 9.47 2.21 5.85
CA LYS A 92 9.33 3.65 5.76
C LYS A 92 7.87 4.06 5.60
N THR A 93 7.51 5.16 6.23
CA THR A 93 6.20 5.80 6.07
C THR A 93 6.41 7.28 5.76
N ILE A 94 5.73 7.78 4.73
CA ILE A 94 5.74 9.19 4.34
C ILE A 94 4.31 9.72 4.43
N ASN A 95 4.09 10.79 5.20
CA ASN A 95 2.81 11.49 5.19
C ASN A 95 2.71 12.34 3.92
N ILE A 96 1.56 12.25 3.25
CA ILE A 96 1.23 13.00 2.02
C ILE A 96 -0.15 13.65 2.21
N LEU A 97 -0.59 14.42 1.20
CA LEU A 97 -1.88 15.12 1.31
C LEU A 97 -3.06 14.16 1.52
N PRO A 98 -4.16 14.64 2.11
CA PRO A 98 -5.39 13.85 2.25
C PRO A 98 -5.89 13.32 0.91
N MET A 99 -6.64 12.23 0.98
CA MET A 99 -7.34 11.63 -0.17
C MET A 99 -6.41 11.19 -1.30
N SER A 100 -5.26 10.60 -0.97
CA SER A 100 -4.46 9.84 -1.95
C SER A 100 -5.27 8.64 -2.42
N GLU A 101 -5.50 8.51 -3.72
CA GLU A 101 -6.25 7.41 -4.31
C GLU A 101 -5.32 6.50 -5.08
N GLY A 102 -4.81 6.97 -6.22
CA GLY A 102 -3.97 6.17 -7.11
C GLY A 102 -2.48 6.45 -6.94
N ILE A 103 -1.67 5.40 -7.07
CA ILE A 103 -0.22 5.52 -7.21
C ILE A 103 0.27 4.71 -8.41
N SER A 104 1.26 5.24 -9.13
CA SER A 104 1.88 4.49 -10.22
C SER A 104 3.36 4.84 -10.38
N LYS A 105 4.18 3.80 -10.59
CA LYS A 105 5.60 3.94 -10.87
C LYS A 105 5.84 4.11 -12.36
N ILE A 106 6.56 5.17 -12.69
CA ILE A 106 7.15 5.38 -14.02
C ILE A 106 8.63 5.65 -13.80
N ASP A 107 9.48 4.80 -14.40
CA ASP A 107 10.92 4.78 -14.19
C ASP A 107 11.26 4.74 -12.69
N ASN A 108 11.94 5.78 -12.20
CA ASN A 108 12.43 5.94 -10.84
C ASN A 108 11.57 6.90 -10.01
N SER A 109 10.32 7.09 -10.42
CA SER A 109 9.39 8.01 -9.77
C SER A 109 8.04 7.37 -9.50
N LEU A 110 7.49 7.69 -8.33
CA LEU A 110 6.12 7.38 -7.96
C LEU A 110 5.26 8.61 -8.20
N TYR A 111 4.23 8.45 -9.01
CA TYR A 111 3.21 9.46 -9.27
C TYR A 111 2.01 9.18 -8.40
N ILE A 112 1.43 10.24 -7.82
CA ILE A 112 0.39 10.14 -6.79
C ILE A 112 -0.79 11.02 -7.19
N LEU A 113 -1.96 10.40 -7.33
CA LEU A 113 -3.23 11.05 -7.61
C LEU A 113 -3.99 11.29 -6.30
N PHE A 114 -4.52 12.50 -6.13
CA PHE A 114 -5.34 12.86 -4.98
C PHE A 114 -6.76 13.25 -5.42
N GLU A 115 -7.78 12.73 -4.74
CA GLU A 115 -9.17 13.16 -4.93
C GLU A 115 -9.46 14.51 -4.24
N SER A 116 -8.53 14.97 -3.38
CA SER A 116 -8.72 16.20 -2.59
C SER A 116 -8.90 17.47 -3.43
N GLY A 117 -8.45 17.47 -4.70
CA GLY A 117 -8.67 18.55 -5.66
C GLY A 117 -10.04 18.55 -6.33
N ALA A 118 -10.87 17.52 -6.16
CA ALA A 118 -12.19 17.48 -6.77
C ALA A 118 -13.06 18.64 -6.26
N LEU A 119 -13.90 19.21 -7.15
CA LEU A 119 -14.75 20.38 -6.84
C LEU A 119 -15.57 20.20 -5.54
N LYS A 120 -16.05 18.99 -5.28
CA LYS A 120 -16.83 18.65 -4.07
C LYS A 120 -16.02 18.77 -2.75
N TYR A 121 -14.70 18.70 -2.80
CA TYR A 121 -13.82 18.69 -1.61
C TYR A 121 -12.96 19.93 -1.46
N LYS A 122 -12.80 20.74 -2.52
CA LYS A 122 -11.90 21.89 -2.58
C LYS A 122 -12.06 22.89 -1.42
N ASN A 123 -13.27 23.05 -0.88
CA ASN A 123 -13.56 23.98 0.22
C ASN A 123 -13.54 23.35 1.62
N PHE A 124 -13.41 22.02 1.71
CA PHE A 124 -13.57 21.27 2.96
C PHE A 124 -12.36 20.40 3.31
N CYS A 125 -11.54 20.05 2.32
CA CYS A 125 -10.33 19.29 2.55
C CYS A 125 -9.30 20.15 3.28
N LYS A 126 -8.60 19.54 4.25
CA LYS A 126 -7.53 20.18 5.01
C LYS A 126 -6.48 20.83 4.11
N SER A 127 -6.11 20.16 3.02
CA SER A 127 -5.09 20.59 2.06
C SER A 127 -5.38 20.03 0.66
N PRO A 128 -6.31 20.63 -0.11
CA PRO A 128 -6.66 20.15 -1.44
C PRO A 128 -5.52 20.39 -2.44
N THR A 129 -5.34 19.48 -3.39
CA THR A 129 -4.41 19.64 -4.52
C THR A 129 -5.08 19.24 -5.83
N GLU A 130 -4.92 20.07 -6.87
CA GLU A 130 -5.32 19.73 -8.25
C GLU A 130 -4.15 19.09 -9.03
N TYR A 131 -2.98 18.97 -8.40
CA TYR A 131 -1.76 18.45 -9.01
C TYR A 131 -1.52 16.99 -8.65
N ILE A 132 -1.02 16.24 -9.62
CA ILE A 132 -0.38 14.95 -9.40
C ILE A 132 1.00 15.22 -8.79
N TRP A 133 1.31 14.55 -7.68
CA TRP A 133 2.63 14.66 -7.09
C TRP A 133 3.58 13.63 -7.69
N LYS A 134 4.85 14.03 -7.85
CA LYS A 134 5.94 13.15 -8.29
C LYS A 134 6.96 13.02 -7.18
N LEU A 135 7.19 11.79 -6.73
CA LEU A 135 8.19 11.46 -5.72
C LEU A 135 9.32 10.65 -6.39
N ASN A 136 10.57 11.11 -6.28
CA ASN A 136 11.72 10.29 -6.70
C ASN A 136 11.97 9.20 -5.65
N ILE A 137 11.89 7.93 -6.07
CA ILE A 137 12.04 6.77 -5.18
C ILE A 137 13.45 6.20 -5.13
N GLU A 138 14.37 6.58 -6.03
CA GLU A 138 15.81 6.21 -5.90
C GLU A 138 16.45 6.82 -4.67
N ILE A 139 15.98 8.00 -4.24
CA ILE A 139 16.44 8.62 -3.00
C ILE A 139 16.10 7.74 -1.79
N LEU A 140 15.13 6.82 -1.93
CA LEU A 140 14.68 5.93 -0.88
C LEU A 140 15.41 4.58 -0.87
N SER A 141 16.04 4.17 -1.98
CA SER A 141 16.76 2.88 -2.09
C SER A 141 18.21 2.93 -1.61
N LYS A 142 18.78 4.12 -1.38
CA LYS A 142 20.12 4.25 -0.79
C LYS A 142 20.06 3.88 0.69
N LYS A 143 20.44 2.65 1.01
CA LYS A 143 20.91 2.28 2.35
C LYS A 143 22.14 3.14 2.63
N GLU A 144 22.08 3.98 3.67
CA GLU A 144 23.30 4.54 4.24
C GLU A 144 24.15 3.35 4.71
N HIS A 145 25.32 3.20 4.09
CA HIS A 145 26.35 2.22 4.45
C HIS A 145 27.15 2.72 5.65
#